data_AF-A0A8D9E0H1-F1
#
_entry.id   AF-A0A8D9E0H1-F1
#
_cell.length_a   1.000
_cell.length_b   1.000
_cell.length_c   1.000
_cell.angle_alpha   90.00
_cell.angle_beta   90.00
_cell.angle_gamma   90.00
#
_symmetry.space_group_name_H-M   'P 1'
#
loop_
_entity.id
_entity.type
_entity.pdbx_description
1 polymer ?
#
loop_
_entity_poly.entity_id
_entity_poly.type
_entity_poly.pdbx_seq_one_letter_code
_entity_poly.pdbx_strand_id
1 'polypeptide(L)'
;HSDEKPYQCKICDYTCRLSGNLKKHKMRMHSEKKAFQCKKCNYKCEQSCDLKKHMLVHTKESTYKCNTCVYSCMTMADLNKHISITHSEERSYQCELCEYTCKQSGNLKAHMVVHTEERP
;
A
#
# COMPACT_ATOMS: atom_id res chain seq x y z
N HIS A 1 -15.90 16.75 11.62
CA HIS A 1 -15.52 16.21 10.30
C HIS A 1 -16.77 16.07 9.46
N SER A 2 -16.88 16.76 8.33
CA SER A 2 -18.05 16.61 7.43
C SER A 2 -17.87 15.38 6.56
N ASP A 3 -18.89 14.52 6.49
CA ASP A 3 -18.93 13.32 5.65
C ASP A 3 -19.32 13.59 4.19
N GLU A 4 -19.47 14.86 3.82
CA GLU A 4 -19.83 15.26 2.47
C GLU A 4 -18.81 14.76 1.44
N LYS A 5 -19.30 13.97 0.48
CA LYS A 5 -18.56 13.47 -0.69
C LYS A 5 -19.13 14.11 -1.96
N PRO A 6 -18.86 15.40 -2.23
CA PRO A 6 -19.50 16.15 -3.30
C PRO A 6 -19.09 15.67 -4.71
N TYR A 7 -18.03 14.86 -4.85
CA TYR A 7 -17.55 14.41 -6.15
C TYR A 7 -18.01 12.97 -6.44
N GLN A 8 -19.02 12.85 -7.31
CA GLN A 8 -19.60 11.58 -7.75
C GLN A 8 -19.10 11.16 -9.14
N CYS A 9 -18.85 9.86 -9.31
CA CYS A 9 -18.59 9.26 -10.61
C CYS A 9 -19.88 9.16 -11.43
N LYS A 10 -19.80 9.50 -12.71
CA LYS A 10 -20.95 9.42 -13.63
C LYS A 10 -21.12 8.04 -14.28
N ILE A 11 -20.22 7.11 -13.99
CA ILE A 11 -20.14 5.78 -14.63
C ILE A 11 -20.47 4.67 -13.61
N CYS A 12 -20.24 4.90 -12.32
CA CYS A 12 -20.61 4.01 -11.24
C CYS A 12 -20.95 4.81 -9.98
N ASP A 13 -21.37 4.13 -8.90
CA ASP A 13 -21.84 4.77 -7.66
C ASP A 13 -20.71 5.32 -6.76
N TYR A 14 -19.48 5.38 -7.24
CA TYR A 14 -18.35 5.87 -6.47
C TYR A 14 -18.45 7.38 -6.18
N THR A 15 -18.28 7.75 -4.90
CA THR A 15 -18.24 9.15 -4.44
C THR A 15 -16.98 9.42 -3.61
N CYS A 16 -16.46 10.64 -3.67
CA CYS A 16 -15.29 11.05 -2.90
C CYS A 16 -15.32 12.53 -2.52
N ARG A 17 -14.45 12.91 -1.58
CA ARG A 17 -14.36 14.27 -1.04
C ARG A 17 -13.47 15.22 -1.84
N LEU A 18 -12.65 14.69 -2.74
CA LEU A 18 -11.65 15.47 -3.48
C LEU A 18 -11.77 15.18 -4.97
N SER A 19 -11.80 16.23 -5.79
CA SER A 19 -11.84 16.13 -7.25
C SER A 19 -10.69 15.29 -7.82
N GLY A 20 -9.50 15.38 -7.21
CA GLY A 20 -8.33 14.57 -7.55
C GLY A 20 -8.56 13.07 -7.38
N ASN A 21 -9.31 12.66 -6.34
CA ASN A 21 -9.65 11.26 -6.12
C ASN A 21 -10.65 10.75 -7.16
N LEU A 22 -11.64 11.58 -7.53
CA LEU A 22 -12.58 11.24 -8.60
C LEU A 22 -11.86 11.05 -9.94
N LYS A 23 -10.90 11.94 -10.26
CA LYS A 23 -10.10 11.83 -11.48
C LYS A 23 -9.27 10.55 -11.49
N LYS A 24 -8.62 10.19 -10.38
CA LYS A 24 -7.89 8.93 -10.23
C LYS A 24 -8.80 7.72 -10.38
N HIS A 25 -9.95 7.72 -9.72
CA HIS A 25 -10.95 6.67 -9.82
C HIS A 25 -11.40 6.45 -11.27
N LYS A 26 -11.74 7.53 -11.99
CA LYS A 26 -12.15 7.44 -13.40
C LYS A 26 -11.05 6.88 -14.30
N MET A 27 -9.80 7.29 -14.07
CA MET A 27 -8.65 6.74 -14.82
C MET A 27 -8.43 5.25 -14.53
N ARG A 28 -8.65 4.82 -13.29
CA ARG A 28 -8.43 3.43 -12.85
C ARG A 28 -9.52 2.46 -13.30
N MET A 29 -10.77 2.86 -13.13
CA MET A 29 -11.91 1.94 -13.25
C MET A 29 -12.61 2.04 -14.61
N HIS A 30 -12.39 3.13 -15.36
CA HIS A 30 -13.20 3.46 -16.53
C HIS A 30 -12.40 3.93 -17.76
N SER A 31 -11.07 4.06 -17.69
CA SER A 31 -10.23 4.45 -18.84
C SER A 31 -9.51 3.26 -19.44
N GLU A 32 -9.58 3.10 -20.76
CA GLU A 32 -8.80 2.09 -21.49
C GLU A 32 -7.34 2.51 -21.76
N LYS A 33 -6.98 3.79 -21.51
CA LYS A 33 -5.62 4.30 -21.78
C LYS A 33 -5.01 5.11 -20.64
N LYS A 34 -3.68 4.91 -20.55
CA LYS A 34 -2.63 5.62 -19.80
C LYS A 34 -2.38 5.18 -18.36
N ALA A 35 -1.90 3.95 -18.24
CA ALA A 35 -0.82 3.71 -17.29
C ALA A 35 0.45 4.48 -17.71
N PHE A 36 1.11 5.11 -16.75
CA PHE A 36 2.51 5.52 -16.84
C PHE A 36 3.37 4.27 -17.06
N GLN A 37 4.07 4.22 -18.19
CA GLN A 37 4.91 3.08 -18.56
C GLN A 37 6.38 3.36 -18.25
N CYS A 38 7.05 2.38 -17.68
CA CYS A 38 8.50 2.39 -17.53
C CYS A 38 9.19 2.31 -18.89
N LYS A 39 10.21 3.14 -19.10
CA LYS A 39 11.01 3.12 -20.34
C LYS A 39 12.06 1.99 -20.36
N LYS A 40 12.35 1.38 -19.21
CA LYS A 40 13.37 0.34 -19.03
C LYS A 40 12.80 -1.07 -18.92
N CYS A 41 11.50 -1.22 -18.71
CA CYS A 41 10.83 -2.53 -18.61
C CYS A 41 9.33 -2.40 -18.94
N ASN A 42 8.60 -3.51 -18.89
CA ASN A 42 7.16 -3.54 -19.21
C ASN A 42 6.25 -3.09 -18.05
N TYR A 43 6.81 -2.57 -16.95
CA TYR A 43 6.03 -2.08 -15.81
C TYR A 43 5.16 -0.88 -16.19
N LYS A 44 3.92 -0.90 -15.70
CA LYS A 44 2.89 0.10 -15.95
C LYS A 44 2.17 0.41 -14.64
N CYS A 45 1.95 1.68 -14.34
CA CYS A 45 1.20 2.10 -13.15
C CYS A 45 0.30 3.29 -13.44
N GLU A 46 -0.71 3.54 -12.62
CA GLU A 46 -1.73 4.57 -12.89
C GLU A 46 -1.33 5.96 -12.41
N GLN A 47 -0.33 6.05 -11.51
CA GLN A 47 0.13 7.33 -10.98
C GLN A 47 1.60 7.58 -11.32
N SER A 48 1.93 8.84 -11.61
CA SER A 48 3.30 9.24 -11.93
C SER A 48 4.26 9.07 -10.75
N CYS A 49 3.78 9.23 -9.51
CA CYS A 49 4.56 8.99 -8.30
C CYS A 49 4.97 7.52 -8.16
N ASP A 50 4.10 6.59 -8.56
CA ASP A 50 4.40 5.16 -8.53
C ASP A 50 5.43 4.81 -9.61
N LEU A 51 5.38 5.46 -10.78
CA LEU A 51 6.42 5.29 -11.80
C LEU A 51 7.76 5.81 -11.28
N LYS A 52 7.79 7.00 -10.66
CA LYS A 52 9.02 7.56 -10.06
C LYS A 52 9.62 6.62 -9.01
N LYS A 53 8.81 6.07 -8.12
CA LYS A 53 9.24 5.06 -7.14
C LYS A 53 9.78 3.81 -7.84
N HIS A 54 9.06 3.32 -8.84
CA HIS A 54 9.50 2.16 -9.62
C HIS A 54 10.85 2.41 -10.31
N MET A 55 11.14 3.61 -10.81
CA MET A 55 12.43 3.89 -11.45
C MET A 55 13.63 3.66 -10.52
N LEU A 56 13.44 3.72 -9.20
CA LEU A 56 14.49 3.41 -8.20
C LEU A 56 14.94 1.93 -8.26
N VAL A 57 14.09 1.01 -8.72
CA VAL A 57 14.50 -0.40 -8.89
C VAL A 57 15.58 -0.56 -9.95
N HIS A 58 15.61 0.36 -10.92
CA HIS A 58 16.58 0.34 -12.01
C HIS A 58 17.88 1.05 -11.66
N THR A 59 17.90 1.92 -10.63
CA THR A 59 19.12 2.60 -10.19
C THR A 59 19.86 1.81 -9.11
N LYS A 60 19.19 0.86 -8.44
CA LYS A 60 19.70 0.14 -7.25
C LYS A 60 20.15 1.06 -6.12
N GLU A 61 19.79 2.35 -6.17
CA GLU A 61 20.08 3.30 -5.12
C GLU A 61 19.00 3.20 -4.06
N SER A 62 19.30 2.48 -2.98
CA SER A 62 18.47 2.52 -1.77
C SER A 62 18.63 3.89 -1.11
N THR A 63 17.59 4.73 -1.20
CA THR A 63 17.62 6.11 -0.70
C THR A 63 17.51 6.18 0.83
N TYR A 64 16.84 5.20 1.44
CA TYR A 64 16.57 5.18 2.87
C TYR A 64 17.36 4.05 3.54
N LYS A 65 18.12 4.39 4.57
CA LYS A 65 18.96 3.45 5.32
C LYS A 65 18.45 3.35 6.74
N CYS A 66 18.47 2.14 7.29
CA CYS A 66 18.27 1.94 8.72
C CYS A 66 19.49 2.47 9.47
N ASN A 67 19.26 3.18 10.57
CA ASN A 67 20.33 3.62 11.47
C ASN A 67 20.84 2.48 12.38
N THR A 68 20.03 1.44 12.57
CA THR A 68 20.30 0.38 13.55
C THR A 68 20.94 -0.85 12.90
N CYS A 69 20.80 -1.04 11.59
CA CYS A 69 21.40 -2.17 10.88
C CYS A 69 21.73 -1.82 9.42
N VAL A 70 22.31 -2.77 8.68
CA VAL A 70 22.73 -2.59 7.28
C VAL A 70 21.56 -2.54 6.27
N TYR A 71 20.31 -2.65 6.73
CA TYR A 71 19.14 -2.64 5.85
C TYR A 71 18.95 -1.29 5.17
N SER A 72 18.58 -1.32 3.89
CA SER A 72 18.21 -0.13 3.13
C SER A 72 17.09 -0.44 2.14
N CYS A 73 16.28 0.58 1.82
CA CYS A 73 15.13 0.45 0.95
C CYS A 73 14.89 1.72 0.13
N MET A 74 13.96 1.63 -0.83
CA MET A 74 13.67 2.69 -1.78
C MET A 74 12.63 3.69 -1.28
N THR A 75 11.86 3.34 -0.25
CA THR A 75 10.82 4.23 0.29
C THR A 75 10.89 4.34 1.81
N MET A 76 10.50 5.50 2.34
CA MET A 76 10.40 5.74 3.78
C MET A 76 9.37 4.82 4.45
N ALA A 77 8.27 4.49 3.76
CA ALA A 77 7.25 3.59 4.28
C ALA A 77 7.82 2.19 4.54
N ASP A 78 8.66 1.69 3.61
CA ASP A 78 9.33 0.40 3.78
C ASP A 78 10.35 0.45 4.93
N LEU A 79 11.05 1.58 5.13
CA LEU A 79 11.98 1.75 6.24
C LEU A 79 11.26 1.72 7.59
N ASN A 80 10.17 2.50 7.72
CA ASN A 80 9.38 2.54 8.94
C ASN A 80 8.80 1.16 9.27
N LYS A 81 8.31 0.45 8.24
CA LYS A 81 7.82 -0.93 8.39
C LYS A 81 8.95 -1.87 8.83
N HIS A 82 10.15 -1.76 8.25
CA HIS A 82 11.30 -2.54 8.67
C HIS A 82 11.65 -2.28 10.15
N ILE A 83 11.70 -1.02 10.56
CA ILE A 83 12.00 -0.62 11.94
C ILE A 83 10.96 -1.20 12.90
N SER A 84 9.66 -1.06 12.59
CA SER A 84 8.61 -1.58 13.47
C SER A 84 8.63 -3.10 13.60
N ILE A 85 9.01 -3.83 12.55
CA ILE A 85 9.05 -5.30 12.58
C ILE A 85 10.32 -5.83 13.26
N THR A 86 11.46 -5.21 12.94
CA THR A 86 12.79 -5.79 13.22
C THR A 86 13.41 -5.20 14.49
N HIS A 87 13.15 -3.94 14.77
CA HIS A 87 13.81 -3.19 15.85
C HIS A 87 12.86 -2.79 16.98
N SER A 88 11.54 -2.90 16.78
CA SER A 88 10.55 -2.71 17.85
C SER A 88 10.04 -4.06 18.36
N GLU A 89 9.80 -4.16 19.66
CA GLU A 89 9.09 -5.29 20.29
C GLU A 89 7.56 -5.15 20.19
N GLU A 90 7.07 -3.98 19.76
CA GLU A 90 5.65 -3.68 19.67
C GLU A 90 4.94 -4.59 18.65
N ARG A 91 3.88 -5.27 19.10
CA ARG A 91 2.98 -6.07 18.26
C ARG A 91 1.65 -5.34 18.12
N SER A 92 1.57 -4.46 17.12
CA SER A 92 0.42 -3.56 16.94
C SER A 92 -0.85 -4.24 16.44
N TYR A 93 -0.81 -5.54 16.12
CA TYR A 93 -1.97 -6.29 15.63
C TYR A 93 -2.31 -7.43 16.58
N GLN A 94 -3.50 -7.38 17.15
CA GLN A 94 -4.02 -8.36 18.10
C GLN A 94 -5.22 -9.08 17.49
N CYS A 95 -5.31 -10.39 17.71
CA CYS A 95 -6.51 -11.16 17.42
C CYS A 95 -7.60 -10.83 18.45
N GLU A 96 -8.81 -10.57 17.97
CA GLU A 96 -9.95 -10.30 18.86
C GLU A 96 -10.54 -11.58 19.48
N LEU A 97 -10.20 -12.74 18.93
CA LEU A 97 -10.76 -14.05 19.33
C LEU A 97 -9.82 -14.87 20.23
N CYS A 98 -8.54 -14.49 20.33
CA CYS A 98 -7.56 -15.17 21.17
C CYS A 98 -6.38 -14.25 21.52
N GLU A 99 -5.43 -14.73 22.32
CA GLU A 99 -4.27 -13.93 22.78
C GLU A 99 -3.16 -13.76 21.72
N TYR A 100 -3.38 -14.22 20.48
CA TYR A 100 -2.40 -14.09 19.42
C TYR A 100 -2.16 -12.62 19.04
N THR A 101 -0.88 -12.22 19.03
CA THR A 101 -0.45 -10.88 18.61
C THR A 101 0.68 -10.96 17.59
N CYS A 102 0.76 -10.00 16.68
CA CYS A 102 1.79 -9.96 15.65
C CYS A 102 2.12 -8.52 15.22
N LYS A 103 3.23 -8.37 14.49
CA LYS A 103 3.74 -7.06 14.03
C LYS A 103 3.22 -6.65 12.64
N GLN A 104 2.46 -7.51 11.96
CA GLN A 104 1.96 -7.26 10.61
C GLN A 104 0.50 -7.66 10.44
N SER A 105 -0.29 -6.79 9.80
CA SER A 105 -1.70 -7.06 9.49
C SER A 105 -1.92 -8.30 8.63
N GLY A 106 -1.00 -8.59 7.69
CA GLY A 106 -1.06 -9.80 6.86
C GLY A 106 -0.97 -11.08 7.68
N ASN A 107 -0.15 -11.10 8.72
CA ASN A 107 -0.02 -12.24 9.63
C ASN A 107 -1.27 -12.41 10.49
N LEU A 108 -1.88 -11.30 10.94
CA LEU A 108 -3.18 -11.37 11.62
C LEU A 108 -4.26 -11.93 10.68
N LYS A 109 -4.36 -11.41 9.46
CA LYS A 109 -5.33 -11.90 8.47
C LYS A 109 -5.16 -13.38 8.17
N ALA A 110 -3.91 -13.83 7.99
CA ALA A 110 -3.61 -15.24 7.81
C ALA A 110 -3.94 -16.05 9.06
N HIS A 111 -3.68 -15.53 10.26
CA HIS A 111 -4.08 -16.18 11.50
C HIS A 111 -5.60 -16.32 11.62
N MET A 112 -6.40 -15.35 11.18
CA MET A 112 -7.86 -15.43 11.29
C MET A 112 -8.47 -16.67 10.62
N VAL A 113 -7.78 -17.28 9.66
CA VAL A 113 -8.24 -18.53 9.02
C VAL A 113 -8.35 -19.70 10.00
N VAL A 114 -7.66 -19.66 11.15
CA VAL A 114 -7.77 -20.70 12.17
C VAL A 114 -9.08 -20.62 12.97
N HIS A 115 -9.75 -19.47 12.94
CA HIS A 115 -11.02 -19.22 13.63
C HIS A 115 -12.22 -19.36 12.70
N THR A 116 -12.01 -19.22 11.40
CA THR A 116 -13.01 -19.55 10.39
C THR A 116 -12.90 -21.04 10.11
N GLU A 117 -13.97 -21.82 10.27
CA GLU A 117 -13.99 -23.26 9.92
C GLU A 117 -13.79 -23.55 8.41
N GLU A 118 -13.35 -22.56 7.64
CA GLU A 118 -12.87 -22.71 6.27
C GLU A 118 -11.53 -23.46 6.27
N ARG A 119 -11.62 -24.79 6.25
CA ARG A 119 -10.49 -25.68 5.94
C ARG A 119 -10.06 -25.45 4.49
N PRO A 120 -8.74 -25.46 4.17
CA PRO A 120 -8.24 -25.39 2.80
C PRO A 120 -8.80 -26.47 1.88
#